data_AF-A0A1C5CRI7-F1
#
_entry.id   AF-A0A1C5CRI7-F1
#
_cell.length_a   1.000
_cell.length_b   1.000
_cell.length_c   1.000
_cell.angle_alpha   90.00
_cell.angle_beta   90.00
_cell.angle_gamma   90.00
#
_symmetry.space_group_name_H-M   'P 1'
#
loop_
_entity.id
_entity.type
_entity.pdbx_description
1 polymer ?
#
loop_
_entity_poly.entity_id
_entity_poly.type
_entity_poly.pdbx_seq_one_letter_code
_entity_poly.pdbx_strand_id
1 'polypeptide(L)'
;MAHSSAAAAPRRRALGPAPSLTRATPSATGPASDVHPVLRHATAPPAALDLLAQAHAGLSEALALQTPNERYATAHLAALRTAAA
;
A
#
# COMPACT_ATOMS: atom_id res chain seq x y z
N MET A 1 -16.60 30.09 4.38
CA MET A 1 -15.36 29.52 3.78
C MET A 1 -15.55 28.03 3.68
N ALA A 2 -15.40 27.48 2.47
CA ALA A 2 -15.88 26.16 2.09
C ALA A 2 -14.94 25.02 2.54
N HIS A 3 -15.50 24.00 3.17
CA HIS A 3 -14.91 22.67 3.27
C HIS A 3 -15.92 21.66 2.73
N SER A 4 -15.55 20.89 1.71
CA SER A 4 -16.22 19.65 1.32
C SER A 4 -15.28 18.86 0.42
N SER A 5 -14.34 18.17 1.04
CA SER A 5 -13.67 17.02 0.44
C SER A 5 -14.60 15.84 0.59
N ALA A 6 -15.20 15.37 -0.50
CA ALA A 6 -15.90 14.10 -0.54
C ALA A 6 -16.12 13.62 -1.98
N ALA A 7 -16.03 12.29 -2.13
CA ALA A 7 -16.44 11.47 -3.25
C ALA A 7 -15.45 11.35 -4.43
N ALA A 8 -14.52 10.40 -4.25
CA ALA A 8 -13.91 9.69 -5.36
C ALA A 8 -15.01 9.06 -6.24
N ALA A 9 -15.06 9.48 -7.50
CA ALA A 9 -16.00 9.00 -8.48
C ALA A 9 -15.79 7.50 -8.78
N PRO A 10 -16.86 6.70 -8.90
CA PRO A 10 -16.76 5.31 -9.32
C PRO A 10 -16.33 5.27 -10.79
N ARG A 11 -15.16 4.71 -11.07
CA ARG A 11 -14.70 4.47 -12.43
C ARG A 11 -15.68 3.52 -13.12
N ARG A 12 -16.50 4.09 -14.00
CA ARG A 12 -17.34 3.37 -14.97
C ARG A 12 -16.49 2.33 -15.68
N ARG A 13 -16.76 1.04 -15.43
CA ARG A 13 -16.45 -0.05 -16.36
C ARG A 13 -17.22 0.25 -17.65
N ALA A 14 -16.54 0.82 -18.63
CA ALA A 14 -17.04 0.95 -19.99
C ALA A 14 -16.49 -0.25 -20.79
N LEU A 15 -17.39 -1.21 -21.03
CA LEU A 15 -17.61 -1.89 -22.32
C LEU A 15 -16.34 -2.32 -23.08
N GLY A 16 -16.01 -3.61 -22.97
CA GLY A 16 -15.01 -4.22 -23.83
C GLY A 16 -15.46 -4.29 -25.31
N PRO A 17 -14.50 -4.43 -26.25
CA PRO A 17 -14.78 -5.04 -27.53
C PRO A 17 -14.94 -6.55 -27.34
N ALA A 18 -16.03 -7.12 -27.83
CA ALA A 18 -16.25 -8.56 -27.83
C ALA A 18 -15.17 -9.26 -28.69
N PRO A 19 -14.40 -10.24 -28.16
CA PRO A 19 -13.62 -11.12 -29.01
C PRO A 19 -14.56 -12.13 -29.67
N SER A 20 -14.52 -12.17 -30.99
CA SER A 20 -15.24 -13.12 -31.84
C SER A 20 -15.03 -14.56 -31.36
N LEU A 21 -16.13 -15.28 -31.14
CA LEU A 21 -16.14 -16.74 -30.96
C LEU A 21 -15.81 -17.41 -32.30
N THR A 22 -14.55 -17.31 -32.73
CA THR A 22 -14.02 -18.16 -33.79
C THR A 22 -13.52 -19.44 -33.14
N ARG A 23 -14.32 -20.49 -33.34
CA ARG A 23 -14.01 -21.89 -33.06
C ARG A 23 -12.62 -22.26 -33.60
N ALA A 24 -11.65 -22.29 -32.71
CA ALA A 24 -10.49 -23.18 -32.72
C ALA A 24 -9.88 -23.05 -31.33
N THR A 25 -9.80 -24.13 -30.57
CA THR A 25 -9.06 -24.17 -29.30
C THR A 25 -7.59 -23.82 -29.54
N PRO A 26 -7.04 -22.76 -28.93
CA PRO A 26 -5.60 -22.62 -28.82
C PRO A 26 -5.21 -22.78 -27.36
N SER A 27 -4.38 -23.79 -27.13
CA SER A 27 -3.64 -24.06 -25.90
C SER A 27 -3.31 -22.79 -25.10
N ALA A 28 -3.71 -22.74 -23.83
CA ALA A 28 -3.45 -21.64 -22.89
C ALA A 28 -1.97 -21.49 -22.48
N THR A 29 -1.04 -22.00 -23.28
CA THR A 29 0.40 -21.93 -23.03
C THR A 29 1.06 -21.42 -24.31
N GLY A 30 1.16 -20.10 -24.45
CA GLY A 30 2.21 -19.51 -25.30
C GLY A 30 3.58 -20.01 -24.82
N PRO A 31 4.65 -19.91 -25.64
CA PRO A 31 5.96 -20.40 -25.24
C PRO A 31 6.30 -19.84 -23.86
N ALA A 32 6.55 -20.72 -22.88
CA ALA A 32 6.74 -20.38 -21.47
C ALA A 32 7.91 -19.39 -21.21
N SER A 33 8.62 -18.98 -22.27
CA SER A 33 9.65 -17.95 -22.27
C SER A 33 9.10 -16.54 -21.96
N ASP A 34 7.83 -16.24 -22.24
CA ASP A 34 7.20 -14.94 -21.93
C ASP A 34 6.58 -14.89 -20.53
N VAL A 35 6.61 -16.00 -19.79
CA VAL A 35 6.18 -16.05 -18.40
C VAL A 35 7.42 -15.90 -17.53
N HIS A 36 7.81 -14.66 -17.28
CA HIS A 36 8.84 -14.38 -16.31
C HIS A 36 8.30 -14.61 -14.89
N PRO A 37 9.00 -15.34 -14.01
CA PRO A 37 8.61 -15.44 -12.62
C PRO A 37 8.64 -14.03 -12.01
N VAL A 38 7.47 -13.51 -11.62
CA VAL A 38 7.41 -12.29 -10.83
C VAL A 38 8.11 -12.59 -9.51
N LEU A 39 9.18 -11.86 -9.22
CA LEU A 39 9.78 -11.85 -7.88
C LEU A 39 8.66 -11.53 -6.89
N ARG A 40 8.23 -12.54 -6.14
CA ARG A 40 7.24 -12.34 -5.09
C ARG A 40 7.88 -11.44 -4.06
N HIS A 41 7.13 -10.44 -3.61
CA HIS A 41 7.51 -9.56 -2.51
C HIS A 41 8.02 -10.44 -1.36
N ALA A 42 9.33 -10.41 -1.11
CA ALA A 42 9.90 -11.07 0.06
C ALA A 42 9.19 -10.50 1.30
N THR A 43 8.76 -11.35 2.21
CA THR A 43 8.19 -10.86 3.49
C THR A 43 9.20 -9.92 4.14
N ALA A 44 8.72 -8.86 4.79
CA ALA A 44 9.61 -7.91 5.47
C ALA A 44 10.55 -8.68 6.42
N PRO A 45 11.85 -8.36 6.46
CA PRO A 45 12.76 -8.94 7.43
C PRO A 45 12.20 -8.77 8.86
N PRO A 46 12.39 -9.74 9.77
CA PRO A 46 11.83 -9.66 11.12
C PRO A 46 12.25 -8.39 11.86
N ALA A 47 13.51 -7.95 11.70
CA ALA A 47 14.00 -6.69 12.26
C ALA A 47 13.22 -5.46 11.76
N ALA A 48 12.75 -5.46 10.51
CA ALA A 48 11.93 -4.37 9.98
C ALA A 48 10.53 -4.38 10.61
N LEU A 49 9.97 -5.55 10.93
CA LEU A 49 8.71 -5.66 11.65
C LEU A 49 8.82 -5.12 13.08
N ASP A 50 9.95 -5.38 13.75
CA ASP A 50 10.23 -4.86 15.08
C ASP A 50 10.31 -3.33 15.08
N LEU A 51 11.00 -2.74 14.09
CA LEU A 51 11.07 -1.29 13.90
C LEU A 51 9.68 -0.67 13.64
N LEU A 52 8.82 -1.33 12.87
CA LEU A 52 7.44 -0.89 12.65
C LEU A 52 6.59 -0.99 13.93
N ALA A 53 6.77 -2.04 14.72
CA ALA A 53 6.10 -2.18 16.01
C ALA A 53 6.52 -1.05 16.98
N GLN A 54 7.82 -0.73 17.02
CA GLN A 54 8.34 0.39 17.80
C GLN A 54 7.78 1.73 17.33
N ALA A 55 7.73 1.98 16.01
CA ALA A 55 7.15 3.19 15.46
C ALA A 55 5.67 3.33 15.83
N HIS A 56 4.91 2.23 15.76
CA HIS A 56 3.48 2.22 16.11
C HIS A 56 3.26 2.51 17.61
N ALA A 57 4.11 1.99 18.49
CA ALA A 57 4.07 2.31 19.91
C ALA A 57 4.27 3.81 20.15
N GLY A 58 5.29 4.42 19.54
CA GLY A 58 5.55 5.86 19.65
C GLY A 58 4.42 6.74 19.08
N LEU A 59 3.76 6.30 18.00
CA LEU A 59 2.57 6.98 17.49
C LEU A 59 1.38 6.87 18.46
N SER A 60 1.22 5.73 19.12
CA SER A 60 0.16 5.51 20.11
C SER A 60 0.37 6.42 21.34
N GLU A 61 1.61 6.60 21.78
CA GLU A 61 1.97 7.57 22.82
C GLU A 61 1.66 9.00 22.38
N ALA A 62 2.01 9.38 21.15
CA ALA A 62 1.72 10.70 20.62
C ALA A 62 0.20 10.99 20.63
N LEU A 63 -0.63 10.01 20.22
CA LEU A 63 -2.08 10.14 20.20
C LEU A 63 -2.70 10.40 21.59
N ALA A 64 -2.05 10.00 22.68
CA ALA A 64 -2.52 10.27 24.04
C ALA A 64 -2.38 11.75 24.43
N LEU A 65 -1.47 12.50 23.79
CA LEU A 65 -1.22 13.91 24.08
C LEU A 65 -2.35 14.78 23.52
N GLN A 66 -2.89 15.69 24.33
CA GLN A 66 -3.99 16.58 23.93
C GLN A 66 -3.49 17.79 23.14
N THR A 67 -2.30 18.30 23.49
CA THR A 67 -1.71 19.47 22.84
C THR A 67 -1.23 19.11 21.44
N PRO A 68 -1.70 19.78 20.36
CA PRO A 68 -1.36 19.39 19.00
C PRO A 68 0.14 19.47 18.67
N ASN A 69 0.84 20.49 19.19
CA ASN A 69 2.29 20.63 18.96
C ASN A 69 3.10 19.50 19.61
N GLU A 70 2.75 19.13 20.84
CA GLU A 70 3.39 18.03 21.58
C GLU A 70 3.12 16.69 20.91
N ARG A 71 1.88 16.45 20.48
CA ARG A 71 1.53 15.27 19.66
C ARG A 71 2.37 15.18 18.39
N TYR A 72 2.51 16.28 17.64
CA TYR A 72 3.31 16.31 16.42
C TYR A 72 4.79 16.05 16.70
N ALA A 73 5.37 16.74 17.70
CA ALA A 73 6.78 16.60 18.05
C ALA A 73 7.11 15.16 18.47
N THR A 74 6.26 14.54 19.29
CA THR A 74 6.42 13.15 19.74
C THR A 74 6.30 12.16 18.58
N ALA A 75 5.30 12.33 17.71
CA ALA A 75 5.16 11.50 16.50
C ALA A 75 6.36 11.63 15.56
N HIS A 76 6.85 12.85 15.36
CA HIS A 76 8.00 13.12 14.49
C HIS A 76 9.29 12.51 15.05
N LEU A 77 9.53 12.64 16.35
CA LEU A 77 10.68 12.03 17.02
C LEU A 77 10.64 10.49 16.96
N ALA A 78 9.47 9.87 17.05
CA ALA A 78 9.32 8.43 16.83
C ALA A 78 9.71 8.03 15.38
N ALA A 79 9.32 8.84 14.39
CA ALA A 79 9.70 8.62 13.00
C ALA A 79 11.22 8.74 12.79
N LEU A 80 11.86 9.77 13.35
CA LEU A 80 13.31 9.97 13.23
C LEU A 80 14.11 8.82 13.86
N ARG A 81 13.69 8.30 15.01
CA ARG A 81 14.33 7.14 15.66
C ARG A 81 14.26 5.88 14.78
N THR A 82 13.12 5.67 14.13
CA THR A 82 12.92 4.53 13.22
C THR A 82 13.76 4.68 11.95
N ALA A 83 13.88 5.90 11.42
CA ALA A 83 14.66 6.17 10.21
C ALA A 83 16.19 6.07 10.42
N ALA A 84 16.65 6.20 11.67
CA ALA A 84 18.07 6.13 12.02
C ALA A 84 18.57 4.73 12.41
N ALA A 85 17.67 3.73 12.46
CA ALA A 85 17.99 2.34 12.77
C ALA A 85 18.58 1.60 11.56
#